data_AF-A0A355ARE9-F1
#
_entry.id   AF-A0A355ARE9-F1
#
_cell.length_a   1.000
_cell.length_b   1.000
_cell.length_c   1.000
_cell.angle_alpha   90.00
_cell.angle_beta   90.00
_cell.angle_gamma   90.00
#
_symmetry.space_group_name_H-M   'P 1'
#
loop_
_entity.id
_entity.type
_entity.pdbx_description
1 polymer ?
#
loop_
_entity_poly.entity_id
_entity_poly.type
_entity_poly.pdbx_seq_one_letter_code
_entity_poly.pdbx_strand_id
1 'polypeptide(L)'
;KEKDVRAVLGDDQYDQWRSTMMCVPAPGGESITDVARRLQPVVTWLSQQIGSVLIVGHQYVNMALKAQLCDRFGRSDLLEFKQANDEIDIWDHQSRQSIGLIKLDEF
;
A
#
# COMPACT_ATOMS: atom_id res chain seq x y z
N LYS A 1 2.23 13.48 -12.58
CA LYS A 1 1.66 13.23 -11.23
C LYS A 1 2.53 13.83 -10.12
N GLU A 2 3.78 13.39 -9.90
CA GLU A 2 4.64 14.04 -8.88
C GLU A 2 4.91 15.51 -9.20
N LYS A 3 5.34 15.83 -10.43
CA LYS A 3 5.61 17.21 -10.87
C LYS A 3 4.40 18.12 -10.69
N ASP A 4 3.19 17.60 -10.92
CA ASP A 4 1.94 18.37 -10.79
C ASP A 4 1.64 18.68 -9.32
N VAL A 5 1.84 17.71 -8.42
CA VAL A 5 1.65 17.92 -6.97
C VAL A 5 2.71 18.86 -6.41
N ARG A 6 3.98 18.71 -6.83
CA ARG A 6 5.07 19.65 -6.49
C ARG A 6 4.77 21.06 -6.97
N ALA A 7 4.23 21.22 -8.19
CA ALA A 7 3.86 22.53 -8.72
C ALA A 7 2.74 23.23 -7.91
N VAL A 8 1.85 22.46 -7.28
CA VAL A 8 0.77 23.00 -6.45
C VAL A 8 1.23 23.30 -5.03
N LEU A 9 2.04 22.44 -4.42
CA LEU A 9 2.43 22.55 -3.01
C LEU A 9 3.74 23.32 -2.79
N GLY A 10 4.63 23.35 -3.79
CA GLY A 10 6.04 23.68 -3.59
C GLY A 10 6.82 22.51 -2.96
N ASP A 11 8.16 22.56 -3.06
CA ASP A 11 9.01 21.41 -2.74
C ASP A 11 8.98 21.02 -1.24
N ASP A 12 9.11 21.98 -0.32
CA ASP A 12 9.12 21.71 1.11
C ASP A 12 7.80 21.06 1.60
N GLN A 13 6.67 21.58 1.12
CA GLN A 13 5.36 21.05 1.47
C GLN A 13 5.08 19.71 0.79
N TYR A 14 5.57 19.52 -0.43
CA TYR A 14 5.52 18.22 -1.08
C TYR A 14 6.30 17.18 -0.27
N ASP A 15 7.53 17.48 0.16
CA ASP A 15 8.35 16.53 0.90
C ASP A 15 7.75 16.25 2.29
N GLN A 16 7.21 17.27 2.95
CA GLN A 16 6.44 17.09 4.18
C GLN A 16 5.22 16.18 3.96
N TRP A 17 4.42 16.45 2.93
CA TRP A 17 3.27 15.61 2.57
C TRP A 17 3.71 14.17 2.28
N ARG A 18 4.77 13.99 1.48
CA ARG A 18 5.30 12.69 1.11
C ARG A 18 5.79 11.89 2.31
N SER A 19 6.33 12.58 3.32
CA SER A 19 6.78 11.98 4.58
C SER A 19 5.64 11.41 5.43
N THR A 20 4.40 11.88 5.22
CA THR A 20 3.22 11.35 5.93
C THR A 20 2.85 9.93 5.51
N MET A 21 3.55 9.34 4.52
CA MET A 21 3.19 8.05 3.92
C MET A 21 1.78 8.06 3.32
N MET A 22 1.37 9.22 2.79
CA MET A 22 0.07 9.44 2.16
C MET A 22 -1.12 9.19 3.10
N CYS A 23 -0.90 9.30 4.42
CA CYS A 23 -1.99 9.38 5.39
C CYS A 23 -2.84 10.64 5.18
N VAL A 24 -2.27 11.67 4.56
CA VAL A 24 -2.98 12.86 4.08
C VAL A 24 -3.14 12.75 2.56
N PRO A 25 -4.34 13.02 2.01
CA PRO A 25 -4.54 12.98 0.56
C PRO A 25 -3.68 14.06 -0.13
N ALA A 26 -3.17 13.76 -1.33
CA ALA A 26 -2.65 14.80 -2.21
C ALA A 26 -3.79 15.76 -2.63
N PRO A 27 -3.50 16.99 -3.06
CA PRO A 27 -4.48 17.85 -3.71
C PRO A 27 -5.20 17.11 -4.85
N GLY A 28 -6.54 16.95 -4.70
CA GLY A 28 -7.37 16.22 -5.66
C GLY A 28 -7.13 14.71 -5.74
N GLY A 29 -6.38 14.13 -4.80
CA GLY A 29 -6.04 12.71 -4.74
C GLY A 29 -6.71 11.96 -3.58
N GLU A 30 -6.31 10.70 -3.40
CA GLU A 30 -6.78 9.81 -2.34
C GLU A 30 -5.73 9.67 -1.23
N SER A 31 -6.18 9.64 0.02
CA SER A 31 -5.37 9.17 1.15
C SER A 31 -5.34 7.64 1.21
N ILE A 32 -4.47 7.08 2.05
CA ILE A 32 -4.33 5.63 2.14
C ILE A 32 -5.61 4.97 2.69
N THR A 33 -6.35 5.68 3.53
CA THR A 33 -7.64 5.22 4.06
C THR A 33 -8.75 5.29 3.02
N ASP A 34 -8.68 6.24 2.08
CA ASP A 34 -9.61 6.29 0.94
C ASP A 34 -9.39 5.10 0.00
N VAL A 35 -8.12 4.80 -0.31
CA VAL A 35 -7.78 3.62 -1.11
C VAL A 35 -8.19 2.34 -0.39
N ALA A 36 -7.93 2.23 0.92
CA ALA A 36 -8.31 1.06 1.71
C ALA A 36 -9.83 0.84 1.72
N ARG A 37 -10.63 1.92 1.86
CA ARG A 37 -12.09 1.89 1.74
C ARG A 37 -12.53 1.37 0.37
N ARG A 38 -11.90 1.84 -0.70
CA ARG A 38 -12.16 1.39 -2.08
C ARG A 38 -11.79 -0.08 -2.30
N LEU A 39 -10.84 -0.62 -1.54
CA LEU A 39 -10.43 -2.02 -1.58
C LEU A 39 -11.30 -2.94 -0.72
N GLN A 40 -12.26 -2.43 0.06
CA GLN A 40 -13.13 -3.26 0.90
C GLN A 40 -13.79 -4.44 0.14
N PRO A 41 -14.30 -4.28 -1.10
CA PRO A 41 -14.85 -5.41 -1.86
C PRO A 41 -13.81 -6.49 -2.16
N VAL A 42 -12.55 -6.11 -2.41
CA VAL A 42 -11.44 -7.05 -2.66
C VAL A 42 -11.12 -7.82 -1.38
N VAL A 43 -11.07 -7.15 -0.22
CA VAL A 43 -10.85 -7.81 1.07
C VAL A 43 -11.96 -8.81 1.38
N THR A 44 -13.22 -8.44 1.16
CA THR A 44 -14.36 -9.36 1.31
C THR A 44 -14.22 -10.56 0.38
N TRP A 45 -13.85 -10.35 -0.89
CA TRP A 45 -13.63 -11.43 -1.85
C TRP A 45 -12.48 -12.36 -1.43
N LEU A 46 -11.36 -11.81 -0.94
CA LEU A 46 -10.19 -12.58 -0.49
C LEU A 46 -10.53 -13.52 0.66
N SER A 47 -11.36 -13.09 1.62
CA SER A 47 -11.80 -13.94 2.75
C SER A 47 -12.61 -15.17 2.35
N GLN A 48 -13.10 -15.20 1.10
CA GLN A 48 -13.90 -16.30 0.55
C GLN A 48 -13.05 -17.25 -0.31
N GLN A 49 -11.79 -16.91 -0.57
CA GLN A 49 -10.92 -17.74 -1.41
C GLN A 49 -10.25 -18.84 -0.59
N ILE A 50 -10.00 -19.97 -1.25
CA ILE A 50 -9.23 -21.09 -0.70
C ILE A 50 -7.97 -21.23 -1.55
N GLY A 51 -6.81 -21.37 -0.90
CA GLY A 51 -5.51 -21.49 -1.56
C GLY A 51 -4.77 -20.16 -1.73
N SER A 52 -3.80 -20.13 -2.63
CA SER A 52 -2.93 -18.98 -2.87
C SER A 52 -3.49 -18.06 -3.96
N VAL A 53 -3.47 -16.75 -3.71
CA VAL A 53 -3.89 -15.71 -4.66
C VAL A 53 -2.68 -14.81 -4.96
N LEU A 54 -2.40 -14.58 -6.25
CA LEU A 54 -1.42 -13.58 -6.68
C LEU A 54 -2.11 -12.24 -6.91
N ILE A 55 -1.66 -11.20 -6.21
CA ILE A 55 -2.15 -9.83 -6.36
C ILE A 55 -1.04 -8.98 -6.97
N VAL A 56 -1.32 -8.43 -8.15
CA VAL A 56 -0.42 -7.48 -8.82
C VAL A 56 -1.07 -6.10 -8.79
N GLY A 57 -0.37 -5.15 -8.19
CA GLY A 57 -0.85 -3.79 -7.98
C GLY A 57 0.29 -2.83 -7.74
N HIS A 58 -0.03 -1.54 -7.69
CA HIS A 58 0.95 -0.53 -7.35
C HIS A 58 1.31 -0.58 -5.87
N GLN A 59 2.54 -0.22 -5.50
CA GLN A 59 3.03 -0.20 -4.11
C GLN A 59 2.01 0.40 -3.15
N TYR A 60 1.44 1.56 -3.49
CA TYR A 60 0.46 2.26 -2.64
C TYR A 60 -0.84 1.48 -2.44
N VAL A 61 -1.32 0.79 -3.47
CA VAL A 61 -2.53 -0.04 -3.41
C VAL A 61 -2.26 -1.29 -2.57
N ASN A 62 -1.10 -1.92 -2.74
CA ASN A 62 -0.71 -3.09 -1.96
C ASN A 62 -0.51 -2.74 -0.47
N MET A 63 0.07 -1.58 -0.17
CA MET A 63 0.17 -1.05 1.19
C MET A 63 -1.22 -0.83 1.80
N ALA A 64 -2.14 -0.19 1.08
CA ALA A 64 -3.51 0.02 1.54
C ALA A 64 -4.25 -1.31 1.79
N LEU A 65 -4.03 -2.31 0.93
CA LEU A 65 -4.59 -3.66 1.11
C LEU A 65 -4.09 -4.30 2.41
N LYS A 66 -2.77 -4.31 2.65
CA LYS A 66 -2.17 -4.86 3.88
C LYS A 66 -2.64 -4.11 5.12
N ALA A 67 -2.71 -2.78 5.06
CA ALA A 67 -3.26 -1.94 6.11
C ALA A 67 -4.72 -2.31 6.44
N GLN A 68 -5.56 -2.48 5.42
CA GLN A 68 -6.96 -2.89 5.59
C GLN A 68 -7.10 -4.30 6.16
N LEU A 69 -6.24 -5.25 5.76
CA LEU A 69 -6.23 -6.62 6.28
C LEU A 69 -5.81 -6.67 7.76
N CYS A 70 -4.94 -5.77 8.19
CA CYS A 70 -4.41 -5.74 9.54
C CYS A 70 -5.14 -4.78 10.50
N ASP A 71 -5.96 -3.88 9.97
CA ASP A 71 -6.45 -2.69 10.69
C ASP A 71 -5.29 -1.84 11.27
N ARG A 72 -4.22 -1.67 10.47
CA ARG A 72 -2.98 -0.96 10.84
C ARG A 72 -2.67 0.15 9.85
N PHE A 73 -2.86 1.40 10.26
CA PHE A 73 -2.68 2.60 9.42
C PHE A 73 -1.63 3.57 9.97
N GLY A 74 -0.90 3.19 11.02
CA GLY A 74 0.17 4.00 11.57
C GLY A 74 1.30 4.17 10.56
N ARG A 75 2.01 5.31 10.63
CA ARG A 75 3.13 5.59 9.71
C ARG A 75 4.21 4.50 9.75
N SER A 76 4.50 3.94 10.93
CA SER A 76 5.43 2.82 11.10
C SER A 76 4.91 1.54 10.42
N ASP A 77 3.62 1.23 10.56
CA ASP A 77 3.01 0.07 9.92
C ASP A 77 3.10 0.17 8.39
N LEU A 78 2.79 1.35 7.84
CA LEU A 78 2.86 1.59 6.40
C LEU A 78 4.28 1.50 5.85
N LEU A 79 5.30 1.79 6.65
CA LEU A 79 6.70 1.58 6.26
C LEU A 79 7.01 0.09 6.14
N GLU A 80 6.52 -0.75 7.06
CA GLU A 80 6.68 -2.20 6.99
C GLU A 80 5.96 -2.82 5.78
N PHE A 81 4.84 -2.24 5.36
CA PHE A 81 4.09 -2.74 4.20
C PHE A 81 4.65 -2.31 2.85
N LYS A 82 5.67 -1.44 2.84
CA LYS A 82 6.28 -0.94 1.62
C LYS A 82 7.03 -2.08 0.93
N GLN A 83 6.74 -2.27 -0.35
CA GLN A 83 7.37 -3.25 -1.22
C GLN A 83 8.15 -2.52 -2.30
N ALA A 84 9.36 -2.96 -2.62
CA ALA A 84 10.10 -2.39 -3.74
C ALA A 84 9.50 -2.88 -5.08
N ASN A 85 10.00 -2.33 -6.18
CA ASN A 85 9.73 -2.93 -7.48
C ASN A 85 10.39 -4.30 -7.55
N ASP A 86 9.86 -5.18 -8.40
CA ASP A 86 10.44 -6.50 -8.70
C ASP A 86 10.51 -7.44 -7.49
N GLU A 87 9.66 -7.20 -6.50
CA GLU A 87 9.48 -8.04 -5.31
C GLU A 87 8.09 -8.70 -5.30
N ILE A 88 8.01 -9.93 -4.79
CA ILE A 88 6.77 -10.59 -4.41
C ILE A 88 6.82 -10.86 -2.90
N ASP A 89 5.96 -10.17 -2.15
CA ASP A 89 5.74 -10.45 -0.73
C ASP A 89 4.75 -11.60 -0.56
N ILE A 90 5.18 -12.66 0.11
CA ILE A 90 4.33 -13.80 0.46
C ILE A 90 3.65 -13.46 1.78
N TRP A 91 2.35 -13.21 1.70
CA TRP A 91 1.55 -12.77 2.84
C TRP A 91 0.62 -13.88 3.32
N ASP A 92 0.66 -14.21 4.62
CA ASP A 92 -0.33 -15.10 5.21
C ASP A 92 -1.56 -14.29 5.65
N HIS A 93 -2.70 -14.63 5.07
CA HIS A 93 -3.97 -13.97 5.36
C HIS A 93 -4.45 -14.23 6.80
N GLN A 94 -4.17 -15.41 7.35
CA GLN A 94 -4.66 -15.79 8.69
C GLN A 94 -3.89 -15.07 9.79
N SER A 95 -2.55 -15.14 9.75
CA SER A 95 -1.69 -14.46 10.72
C SER A 95 -1.47 -12.98 10.40
N ARG A 96 -1.94 -12.50 9.24
CA ARG A 96 -1.89 -11.09 8.81
C ARG A 96 -0.47 -10.52 8.85
N GLN A 97 0.47 -11.26 8.28
CA GLN A 97 1.88 -10.88 8.24
C GLN A 97 2.56 -11.43 7.00
N SER A 98 3.69 -10.81 6.64
CA SER A 98 4.62 -11.36 5.66
C SER A 98 5.29 -12.61 6.23
N ILE A 99 5.37 -13.66 5.42
CA ILE A 99 6.03 -14.94 5.74
C ILE A 99 7.17 -15.26 4.78
N GLY A 100 7.44 -14.39 3.80
CA GLY A 100 8.53 -14.56 2.85
C GLY A 100 8.57 -13.46 1.81
N LEU A 101 9.72 -13.28 1.18
CA LEU A 101 9.94 -12.31 0.10
C LEU A 101 10.71 -13.00 -1.02
N ILE A 102 10.24 -12.84 -2.25
CA ILE A 102 10.94 -13.28 -3.46
C ILE A 102 11.38 -12.03 -4.23
N LYS A 103 12.66 -11.94 -4.57
CA LYS A 103 13.18 -10.92 -5.49
C LYS A 103 13.29 -11.51 -6.89
N LEU A 104 12.83 -10.77 -7.89
CA LEU A 104 12.78 -11.23 -9.28
C LEU A 104 14.10 -11.02 -10.03
N ASP A 105 15.11 -10.47 -9.37
CA ASP A 105 16.47 -10.20 -9.86
C ASP A 105 17.25 -11.48 -10.26
N GLU A 106 16.71 -12.67 -9.98
CA GLU A 106 17.34 -13.98 -10.16
C GLU A 106 16.76 -14.83 -11.31
N PHE A 107 16.05 -14.24 -12.28
CA PHE A 107 15.55 -14.93 -13.48
C PHE A 107 16.14 -14.42 -14.80
#